data_AF-A0AAD5QYL1-F1
#
_entry.id   AF-A0AAD5QYL1-F1
#
_cell.length_a   1.000
_cell.length_b   1.000
_cell.length_c   1.000
_cell.angle_alpha   90.00
_cell.angle_beta   90.00
_cell.angle_gamma   90.00
#
_symmetry.space_group_name_H-M   'P 1'
#
loop_
_entity.id
_entity.type
_entity.pdbx_description
1 polymer ?
#
loop_
_entity_poly.entity_id
_entity_poly.type
_entity_poly.pdbx_seq_one_letter_code
_entity_poly.pdbx_strand_id
1 'polypeptide(L)'
;MDLQVSQSPVANYKMFMLQMYLVELFANNSHLIPRCQELWKCTVNFETLTRYTLCCREALKGLNITKIFVYEKGKGWARDAWLTNSYWSPERDFMFHDMKEKNRLTFAKPQNSQRNLKPTVDHIPWFNTLSAPLDREQCRQGRMNWSHIPELIAPKEELEEHLNKRKKIVEDEYRTET
;
A
#
# COMPACT_ATOMS: atom_id res chain seq x y z
N MET A 1 39.69 25.13 -3.39
CA MET A 1 38.57 25.62 -2.56
C MET A 1 37.38 24.80 -2.99
N ASP A 2 37.37 23.54 -2.54
CA ASP A 2 36.42 22.52 -2.99
C ASP A 2 35.39 22.33 -1.89
N LEU A 3 34.15 22.72 -2.17
CA LEU A 3 33.01 22.42 -1.33
C LEU A 3 32.71 20.92 -1.48
N GLN A 4 33.22 20.14 -0.53
CA GLN A 4 32.75 18.78 -0.28
C GLN A 4 31.27 18.84 0.13
N VAL A 5 30.38 18.48 -0.80
CA VAL A 5 29.00 18.13 -0.46
C VAL A 5 29.04 16.79 0.26
N SER A 6 28.85 16.81 1.58
CA SER A 6 28.70 15.60 2.37
C SER A 6 27.43 14.87 1.91
N GLN A 7 27.60 13.66 1.38
CA GLN A 7 26.50 12.77 1.06
C GLN A 7 25.89 12.25 2.36
N SER A 8 24.88 12.97 2.85
CA SER A 8 23.93 12.50 3.86
C SER A 8 22.96 11.50 3.22
N PRO A 9 22.56 10.39 3.89
CA PRO A 9 21.74 9.32 3.32
C PRO A 9 20.26 9.71 3.07
N VAL A 10 19.93 11.00 3.10
CA VAL A 10 18.55 11.54 2.99
C VAL A 10 18.07 11.66 1.53
N ALA A 11 18.90 11.30 0.56
CA ALA A 11 18.54 11.30 -0.86
C ALA A 11 17.68 10.07 -1.21
N ASN A 12 16.36 10.08 -0.95
CA ASN A 12 15.37 9.33 -1.76
C ASN A 12 13.87 9.57 -1.51
N TYR A 13 13.44 10.53 -0.67
CA TYR A 13 11.99 10.77 -0.44
C TYR A 13 11.34 11.84 -1.35
N LYS A 14 12.04 12.33 -2.39
CA LYS A 14 11.47 13.27 -3.37
C LYS A 14 10.30 12.71 -4.20
N MET A 15 10.05 11.40 -4.15
CA MET A 15 9.02 10.72 -4.97
C MET A 15 7.57 10.95 -4.50
N PHE A 16 7.35 11.65 -3.38
CA PHE A 16 6.01 11.83 -2.78
C PHE A 16 5.40 13.22 -2.98
N MET A 17 5.94 14.02 -3.90
CA MET A 17 5.47 15.38 -4.21
C MET A 17 4.09 15.40 -4.90
N LEU A 18 3.68 14.31 -5.56
CA LEU A 18 2.46 14.30 -6.37
C LEU A 18 1.21 14.55 -5.51
N GLN A 19 1.10 13.96 -4.32
CA GLN A 19 -0.05 14.15 -3.45
C GLN A 19 -0.18 15.61 -3.01
N MET A 20 0.91 16.26 -2.61
CA MET A 20 0.91 17.67 -2.25
C MET A 20 0.57 18.56 -3.45
N TYR A 21 1.13 18.27 -4.62
CA TYR A 21 0.81 18.99 -5.85
C TYR A 21 -0.69 18.92 -6.18
N LEU A 22 -1.32 17.75 -6.01
CA LEU A 22 -2.77 17.60 -6.19
C LEU A 22 -3.56 18.42 -5.16
N VAL A 23 -3.12 18.47 -3.90
CA VAL A 23 -3.73 19.32 -2.86
C VAL A 23 -3.63 20.79 -3.25
N GLU A 24 -2.46 21.27 -3.69
CA GLU A 24 -2.28 22.67 -4.10
C GLU A 24 -3.08 23.03 -5.35
N LEU A 25 -3.28 22.07 -6.27
CA LEU A 25 -4.04 22.30 -7.49
C LEU A 25 -5.56 22.30 -7.27
N PHE A 26 -6.08 21.38 -6.44
CA PHE A 26 -7.51 21.14 -6.30
C PHE A 26 -8.10 21.59 -4.95
N ALA A 27 -7.27 21.72 -3.93
CA ALA A 27 -7.64 22.04 -2.55
C ALA A 27 -6.87 23.25 -2.01
N ASN A 28 -6.54 24.23 -2.86
CA ASN A 28 -5.67 25.37 -2.52
C ASN A 28 -6.12 26.19 -1.29
N ASN A 29 -7.40 26.15 -0.93
CA ASN A 29 -7.97 26.82 0.24
C ASN A 29 -8.06 25.92 1.48
N SER A 30 -7.53 24.70 1.42
CA SER A 30 -7.59 23.75 2.53
C SER A 30 -6.71 24.20 3.69
N HIS A 31 -7.30 24.31 4.88
CA HIS A 31 -6.59 24.61 6.12
C HIS A 31 -5.56 23.51 6.51
N LEU A 32 -5.61 22.34 5.86
CA LEU A 32 -4.69 21.24 6.10
C LEU A 32 -3.35 21.39 5.37
N ILE A 33 -3.22 22.30 4.39
CA ILE A 33 -2.00 22.49 3.58
C ILE A 33 -0.74 22.66 4.46
N PRO A 34 -0.70 23.57 5.46
CA PRO A 34 0.50 23.75 6.29
C PRO A 34 0.88 22.48 7.05
N ARG A 35 -0.11 21.74 7.56
CA ARG A 35 0.11 20.49 8.28
C ARG A 35 0.62 19.38 7.37
N CYS A 36 0.05 19.25 6.17
CA CYS A 36 0.53 18.24 5.22
C CYS A 36 1.97 18.53 4.77
N GLN A 37 2.35 19.80 4.59
CA GLN A 37 3.72 20.20 4.30
C GLN A 37 4.68 19.90 5.46
N GLU A 38 4.24 20.10 6.71
CA GLU A 38 5.03 19.74 7.90
C GLU A 38 5.26 18.23 7.97
N LEU A 39 4.19 17.42 7.85
CA LEU A 39 4.28 15.96 7.86
C LEU A 39 5.18 15.43 6.73
N TRP A 40 5.14 16.07 5.56
CA TRP A 40 6.04 15.76 4.45
C TRP A 40 7.51 15.98 4.83
N LYS A 41 7.84 17.13 5.42
CA LYS A 41 9.21 17.45 5.86
C LYS A 41 9.73 16.47 6.92
N CYS A 42 8.84 15.95 7.77
CA CYS A 42 9.16 15.01 8.84
C CYS A 42 9.11 13.54 8.40
N THR A 43 8.85 13.25 7.11
CA THR A 43 8.74 11.88 6.61
C THR A 43 10.11 11.22 6.52
N VAL A 44 10.32 10.14 7.28
CA VAL A 44 11.59 9.40 7.35
C VAL A 44 11.44 7.89 7.16
N ASN A 45 10.21 7.38 7.24
CA ASN A 45 9.87 5.96 7.15
C ASN A 45 8.44 5.75 6.60
N PHE A 46 8.01 4.50 6.40
CA PHE A 46 6.67 4.18 5.87
C PHE A 46 5.51 4.64 6.75
N GLU A 47 5.70 4.68 8.06
CA GLU A 47 4.69 5.12 9.01
C GLU A 47 4.45 6.62 8.90
N THR A 48 5.51 7.42 9.01
CA THR A 48 5.46 8.88 8.82
C THR A 48 4.98 9.28 7.42
N LEU A 49 5.39 8.52 6.40
CA LEU A 49 4.86 8.67 5.04
C LEU A 49 3.34 8.43 4.98
N THR A 50 2.86 7.39 5.67
CA THR A 50 1.43 7.08 5.71
C THR A 50 0.64 8.25 6.31
N ARG A 51 1.15 8.87 7.38
CA ARG A 51 0.54 10.06 8.00
C ARG A 51 0.46 11.25 7.04
N TYR A 52 1.56 11.57 6.35
CA TYR A 52 1.58 12.59 5.30
C TYR A 52 0.53 12.30 4.21
N THR A 53 0.51 11.07 3.67
CA THR A 53 -0.43 10.72 2.59
C THR A 53 -1.89 10.78 3.04
N LEU A 54 -2.17 10.49 4.31
CA LEU A 54 -3.51 10.61 4.88
C LEU A 54 -3.95 12.06 5.00
N CYS A 55 -3.05 12.96 5.43
CA CYS A 55 -3.31 14.40 5.45
C CYS A 55 -3.72 14.92 4.06
N CYS A 56 -2.94 14.61 3.02
CA CYS A 56 -3.27 15.04 1.66
C CYS A 56 -4.62 14.49 1.18
N ARG A 57 -4.96 13.25 1.56
CA ARG A 57 -6.26 12.66 1.20
C ARG A 57 -7.41 13.34 1.91
N GLU A 58 -7.28 13.67 3.20
CA GLU A 58 -8.30 14.43 3.93
C GLU A 58 -8.46 15.84 3.34
N ALA A 59 -7.37 16.50 2.93
CA ALA A 59 -7.44 17.79 2.24
C ALA A 59 -8.18 17.71 0.89
N LEU A 60 -8.08 16.58 0.19
CA LEU A 60 -8.76 16.33 -1.08
C LEU A 60 -10.18 15.76 -0.93
N LYS A 61 -10.57 15.37 0.29
CA LYS A 61 -11.80 14.63 0.55
C LYS A 61 -13.03 15.52 0.34
N GLY A 62 -14.04 14.96 -0.32
CA GLY A 62 -15.30 15.67 -0.59
C GLY A 62 -15.20 16.74 -1.69
N LEU A 63 -14.03 16.93 -2.31
CA LEU A 63 -13.91 17.80 -3.47
C LEU A 63 -14.56 17.14 -4.69
N ASN A 64 -15.39 17.91 -5.39
CA ASN A 64 -15.98 17.47 -6.65
C ASN A 64 -15.00 17.72 -7.80
N ILE A 65 -13.96 16.89 -7.90
CA ILE A 65 -12.99 16.94 -9.00
C ILE A 65 -13.52 16.05 -10.12
N THR A 66 -14.14 16.67 -11.14
CA THR A 66 -14.86 15.96 -12.22
C THR A 66 -14.03 14.93 -13.00
N LYS A 67 -12.69 14.98 -12.93
CA LYS A 67 -11.78 14.08 -13.66
C LYS A 67 -10.94 13.18 -12.76
N ILE A 68 -10.98 13.35 -11.44
CA ILE A 68 -10.11 12.61 -10.50
C ILE A 68 -10.98 12.03 -9.39
N PHE A 69 -10.98 10.71 -9.27
CA PHE A 69 -11.61 10.01 -8.17
C PHE A 69 -10.54 9.58 -7.15
N VAL A 70 -10.60 10.16 -5.95
CA VAL A 70 -9.74 9.76 -4.84
C VAL A 70 -10.46 8.68 -4.04
N TYR A 71 -10.01 7.42 -4.16
CA TYR A 71 -10.55 6.32 -3.36
C TYR A 71 -10.43 6.60 -1.86
N GLU A 72 -11.20 5.92 -1.03
CA GLU A 72 -10.92 5.86 0.40
C GLU A 72 -9.65 5.05 0.70
N LYS A 73 -9.00 5.30 1.84
CA LYS A 73 -7.86 4.49 2.28
C LYS A 73 -8.29 3.02 2.40
N GLY A 74 -7.48 2.12 1.85
CA GLY A 74 -7.76 0.68 1.83
C GLY A 74 -8.72 0.19 0.75
N LYS A 75 -9.29 1.09 -0.08
CA LYS A 75 -10.23 0.76 -1.18
C LYS A 75 -9.62 0.84 -2.59
N GLY A 76 -8.30 0.96 -2.69
CA GLY A 76 -7.60 0.90 -3.99
C GLY A 76 -7.60 -0.52 -4.57
N TRP A 77 -7.30 -0.62 -5.87
CA TRP A 77 -7.28 -1.90 -6.60
C TRP A 77 -6.01 -2.73 -6.33
N ALA A 78 -4.93 -2.08 -5.91
CA ALA A 78 -3.70 -2.74 -5.49
C ALA A 78 -3.51 -2.62 -3.98
N ARG A 79 -2.98 -3.67 -3.35
CA ARG A 79 -2.57 -3.63 -1.93
C ARG A 79 -1.22 -4.28 -1.74
N ASP A 80 -0.51 -3.91 -0.69
CA ASP A 80 0.74 -4.58 -0.35
C ASP A 80 0.47 -5.99 0.21
N ALA A 81 1.29 -6.96 -0.21
CA ALA A 81 1.16 -8.35 0.21
C ALA A 81 1.40 -8.54 1.72
N TRP A 82 2.32 -7.76 2.29
CA TRP A 82 2.69 -7.84 3.70
C TRP A 82 1.51 -7.56 4.64
N LEU A 83 0.49 -6.80 4.20
CA LEU A 83 -0.67 -6.46 5.02
C LEU A 83 -1.48 -7.67 5.48
N THR A 84 -1.40 -8.78 4.74
CA THR A 84 -2.15 -10.00 5.05
C THR A 84 -1.25 -11.22 4.89
N ASN A 85 0.06 -11.10 5.12
CA ASN A 85 1.01 -12.20 4.96
C ASN A 85 0.87 -12.94 3.61
N SER A 86 0.64 -12.18 2.53
CA SER A 86 0.41 -12.65 1.15
C SER A 86 -0.82 -13.54 0.91
N TYR A 87 -1.70 -13.73 1.90
CA TYR A 87 -3.01 -14.35 1.64
C TYR A 87 -3.78 -13.54 0.59
N TRP A 88 -4.39 -14.21 -0.38
CA TRP A 88 -5.06 -13.63 -1.54
C TRP A 88 -6.53 -14.04 -1.58
N SER A 89 -7.39 -13.18 -2.10
CA SER A 89 -8.78 -13.53 -2.40
C SER A 89 -9.11 -13.17 -3.85
N PRO A 90 -9.47 -14.15 -4.71
CA PRO A 90 -9.82 -13.87 -6.11
C PRO A 90 -11.11 -13.03 -6.25
N GLU A 91 -11.93 -12.93 -5.20
CA GLU A 91 -13.15 -12.11 -5.18
C GLU A 91 -12.91 -10.65 -4.79
N ARG A 92 -11.72 -10.34 -4.26
CA ARG A 92 -11.40 -9.04 -3.64
C ARG A 92 -10.15 -8.40 -4.20
N ASP A 93 -9.17 -9.19 -4.61
CA ASP A 93 -7.86 -8.71 -5.03
C ASP A 93 -7.72 -8.67 -6.55
N PHE A 94 -7.12 -7.57 -7.03
CA PHE A 94 -6.75 -7.43 -8.43
C PHE A 94 -5.24 -7.60 -8.65
N MET A 95 -4.40 -6.98 -7.80
CA MET A 95 -2.95 -7.23 -7.79
C MET A 95 -2.32 -6.87 -6.44
N PHE A 96 -1.16 -7.49 -6.16
CA PHE A 96 -0.26 -7.02 -5.11
C PHE A 96 0.64 -5.90 -5.62
N HIS A 97 0.92 -4.95 -4.73
CA HIS A 97 1.87 -3.85 -4.94
C HIS A 97 3.28 -4.24 -4.44
N ASP A 98 4.31 -3.64 -5.04
CA ASP A 98 5.75 -3.71 -4.66
C ASP A 98 6.36 -5.12 -4.47
N MET A 99 5.92 -6.11 -5.26
CA MET A 99 6.46 -7.48 -5.25
C MET A 99 7.86 -7.58 -5.87
N LYS A 100 8.89 -7.05 -5.20
CA LYS A 100 10.29 -7.15 -5.67
C LYS A 100 10.81 -8.57 -5.47
N GLU A 101 11.44 -9.15 -6.50
CA GLU A 101 11.94 -10.54 -6.45
C GLU A 101 12.95 -10.78 -5.32
N LYS A 102 13.80 -9.79 -5.01
CA LYS A 102 14.77 -9.88 -3.91
C LYS A 102 14.14 -10.07 -2.52
N ASN A 103 12.84 -9.78 -2.38
CA ASN A 103 12.08 -9.87 -1.14
C ASN A 103 11.10 -11.06 -1.15
N ARG A 104 11.13 -11.88 -2.21
CA ARG A 104 10.27 -13.03 -2.36
C ARG A 104 10.70 -14.14 -1.41
N LEU A 105 9.74 -14.66 -0.66
CA LEU A 105 9.93 -15.82 0.21
C LEU A 105 9.43 -17.10 -0.49
N THR A 106 10.04 -18.22 -0.13
CA THR A 106 9.54 -19.55 -0.49
C THR A 106 8.44 -19.94 0.48
N PHE A 107 7.26 -20.23 -0.06
CA PHE A 107 6.16 -20.74 0.75
C PHE A 107 6.41 -22.21 1.11
N ALA A 108 6.44 -22.52 2.40
CA ALA A 108 6.39 -23.88 2.91
C ALA A 108 5.03 -24.09 3.59
N LYS A 109 4.33 -25.16 3.22
CA LYS A 109 3.01 -25.47 3.79
C LYS A 109 3.13 -25.60 5.32
N PRO A 110 2.42 -24.77 6.11
CA PRO A 110 2.52 -24.86 7.56
C PRO A 110 1.91 -26.18 8.06
N GLN A 111 2.56 -26.79 9.06
CA GLN A 111 2.09 -28.04 9.66
C GLN A 111 0.78 -27.85 10.47
N ASN A 112 0.53 -26.63 10.95
CA ASN A 112 -0.69 -26.24 11.66
C ASN A 112 -1.55 -25.32 10.78
N SER A 113 -2.80 -25.72 10.56
CA SER A 113 -3.71 -25.23 9.51
C SER A 113 -4.35 -23.85 9.76
N GLN A 114 -3.90 -23.09 10.76
CA GLN A 114 -4.50 -21.79 11.03
C GLN A 114 -3.82 -20.69 10.23
N ARG A 115 -4.61 -19.98 9.41
CA ARG A 115 -4.14 -18.82 8.67
C ARG A 115 -3.70 -17.72 9.64
N ASN A 116 -2.53 -17.16 9.37
CA ASN A 116 -2.02 -16.01 10.10
C ASN A 116 -1.94 -14.80 9.16
N LEU A 117 -2.96 -13.94 9.24
CA LEU A 117 -3.04 -12.70 8.47
C LEU A 117 -2.16 -11.57 9.05
N LYS A 118 -1.49 -11.79 10.20
CA LYS A 118 -0.71 -10.71 10.82
C LYS A 118 0.31 -10.14 9.85
N PRO A 119 0.46 -8.81 9.80
CA PRO A 119 1.42 -8.21 8.90
C PRO A 119 2.85 -8.64 9.20
N THR A 120 3.66 -8.81 8.17
CA THR A 120 5.09 -9.12 8.35
C THR A 120 5.83 -7.88 8.87
N VAL A 121 6.75 -8.07 9.82
CA VAL A 121 7.45 -6.98 10.53
C VAL A 121 8.20 -6.02 9.60
N ASP A 122 8.74 -6.53 8.49
CA ASP A 122 9.59 -5.73 7.60
C ASP A 122 8.83 -4.99 6.49
N HIS A 123 7.49 -5.04 6.44
CA HIS A 123 6.65 -4.39 5.41
C HIS A 123 7.00 -4.69 3.94
N ILE A 124 7.79 -5.73 3.71
CA ILE A 124 8.48 -5.98 2.45
C ILE A 124 8.33 -7.43 1.96
N PRO A 125 8.42 -8.47 2.81
CA PRO A 125 8.43 -9.84 2.30
C PRO A 125 7.06 -10.25 1.76
N TRP A 126 7.08 -11.13 0.75
CA TRP A 126 5.88 -11.65 0.12
C TRP A 126 6.06 -13.09 -0.36
N PHE A 127 4.96 -13.83 -0.45
CA PHE A 127 4.90 -15.17 -1.04
C PHE A 127 4.26 -15.10 -2.41
N ASN A 128 4.79 -15.86 -3.38
CA ASN A 128 4.09 -16.04 -4.65
C ASN A 128 2.85 -16.90 -4.42
N THR A 129 1.67 -16.36 -4.75
CA THR A 129 0.41 -17.08 -4.58
C THR A 129 0.09 -17.96 -5.78
N LEU A 130 0.79 -17.82 -6.89
CA LEU A 130 0.58 -18.67 -8.07
C LEU A 130 1.22 -20.05 -7.86
N SER A 131 0.45 -21.10 -8.13
CA SER A 131 0.93 -22.48 -8.06
C SER A 131 1.83 -22.85 -9.24
N ALA A 132 1.76 -22.09 -10.34
CA ALA A 132 2.58 -22.26 -11.53
C ALA A 132 2.90 -20.90 -12.17
N PRO A 133 4.01 -20.78 -12.94
CA PRO A 133 4.27 -19.59 -13.74
C PRO A 133 3.14 -19.29 -14.73
N LEU A 134 2.92 -18.00 -15.01
CA LEU A 134 1.91 -17.59 -15.99
C LEU A 134 2.33 -17.97 -17.41
N ASP A 135 1.44 -18.65 -18.14
CA ASP A 135 1.59 -18.88 -19.57
C ASP A 135 1.26 -17.58 -20.33
N ARG A 136 2.31 -16.92 -20.82
CA ARG A 136 2.20 -15.63 -21.52
C ARG A 136 1.40 -15.72 -22.80
N GLU A 137 1.42 -16.85 -23.51
CA GLU A 137 0.64 -16.98 -24.75
C GLU A 137 -0.84 -17.15 -24.46
N GLN A 138 -1.20 -17.94 -23.44
CA GLN A 138 -2.59 -18.04 -23.00
C GLN A 138 -3.11 -16.70 -22.45
N CYS A 139 -2.27 -15.91 -21.77
CA CYS A 139 -2.63 -14.57 -21.30
C CYS A 139 -3.05 -13.67 -22.47
N ARG A 140 -2.24 -13.64 -23.55
CA ARG A 140 -2.53 -12.80 -24.73
C ARG A 140 -3.83 -13.22 -25.43
N GLN A 141 -4.19 -14.48 -25.33
CA GLN A 141 -5.41 -15.03 -25.93
C GLN A 141 -6.64 -14.91 -25.02
N GLY A 142 -6.50 -14.37 -23.79
CA GLY A 142 -7.58 -14.27 -22.81
C GLY A 142 -8.05 -15.62 -22.26
N ARG A 143 -7.25 -16.69 -22.43
CA ARG A 143 -7.60 -18.07 -22.00
C ARG A 143 -6.93 -18.48 -20.69
N MET A 144 -6.17 -17.59 -20.08
CA MET A 144 -5.40 -17.91 -18.89
C MET A 144 -6.30 -18.00 -17.66
N ASN A 145 -6.18 -19.11 -16.93
CA ASN A 145 -6.76 -19.27 -15.61
C ASN A 145 -5.66 -19.10 -14.55
N TRP A 146 -5.90 -18.24 -13.56
CA TRP A 146 -4.94 -17.93 -12.51
C TRP A 146 -4.99 -19.05 -11.46
N SER A 147 -4.09 -20.01 -11.57
CA SER A 147 -4.00 -21.11 -10.59
C SER A 147 -3.21 -20.65 -9.37
N HIS A 148 -3.88 -20.57 -8.23
CA HIS A 148 -3.29 -20.17 -6.96
C HIS A 148 -3.01 -21.37 -6.05
N ILE A 149 -2.01 -21.24 -5.18
CA ILE A 149 -1.74 -22.16 -4.08
C ILE A 149 -2.94 -22.09 -3.11
N PRO A 150 -3.71 -23.18 -2.94
CA PRO A 150 -4.94 -23.16 -2.15
C PRO A 150 -4.74 -22.68 -0.70
N GLU A 151 -3.59 -22.99 -0.10
CA GLU A 151 -3.25 -22.60 1.26
C GLU A 151 -3.00 -21.10 1.43
N LEU A 152 -2.75 -20.36 0.33
CA LEU A 152 -2.62 -18.91 0.34
C LEU A 152 -3.91 -18.21 -0.10
N ILE A 153 -5.01 -18.95 -0.29
CA ILE A 153 -6.32 -18.37 -0.56
C ILE A 153 -7.09 -18.19 0.76
N ALA A 154 -7.61 -16.98 0.95
CA ALA A 154 -8.46 -16.62 2.09
C ALA A 154 -9.84 -16.13 1.61
N PRO A 155 -10.92 -16.38 2.38
CA PRO A 155 -12.23 -15.77 2.14
C PRO A 155 -12.13 -14.25 2.12
N LYS A 156 -12.96 -13.61 1.28
CA LYS A 156 -13.01 -12.16 1.14
C LYS A 156 -13.30 -11.48 2.47
N GLU A 157 -14.27 -12.00 3.21
CA GLU A 157 -14.77 -11.43 4.47
C GLU A 157 -13.65 -11.41 5.52
N GLU A 158 -12.85 -12.48 5.60
CA GLU A 158 -11.72 -12.59 6.52
C GLU A 158 -10.65 -11.54 6.24
N LEU A 159 -10.31 -11.33 4.96
CA LEU A 159 -9.36 -10.28 4.56
C LEU A 159 -9.93 -8.88 4.77
N GLU A 160 -11.21 -8.65 4.47
CA GLU A 160 -11.85 -7.35 4.66
C GLU A 160 -11.92 -6.96 6.14
N GLU A 161 -12.29 -7.89 7.03
CA GLU A 161 -12.30 -7.65 8.47
C GLU A 161 -10.91 -7.25 8.97
N HIS A 162 -9.87 -8.03 8.59
CA HIS A 162 -8.49 -7.75 8.98
C HIS A 162 -8.02 -6.38 8.50
N LEU A 163 -8.24 -6.08 7.22
CA LEU A 163 -7.80 -4.83 6.60
C LEU A 163 -8.57 -3.62 7.12
N ASN A 164 -9.87 -3.75 7.39
CA ASN A 164 -10.67 -2.69 8.00
C ASN A 164 -10.21 -2.40 9.43
N LYS A 165 -9.84 -3.42 10.21
CA LYS A 165 -9.24 -3.22 11.54
C LYS A 165 -7.93 -2.45 11.45
N ARG A 166 -7.06 -2.78 10.49
CA ARG A 166 -5.80 -2.04 10.27
C ARG A 166 -6.06 -0.60 9.80
N LYS A 167 -7.02 -0.39 8.89
CA LYS A 167 -7.45 0.95 8.45
C LYS A 167 -7.85 1.80 9.65
N LYS A 168 -8.70 1.26 10.53
CA LYS A 168 -9.16 1.97 11.72
C LYS A 168 -8.01 2.38 12.64
N ILE A 169 -7.04 1.49 12.89
CA ILE A 169 -5.85 1.80 13.70
C ILE A 169 -5.09 3.00 13.12
N VAL A 170 -4.80 2.97 11.81
CA VAL A 170 -4.07 4.06 11.14
C VAL A 170 -4.84 5.38 11.18
N GLU A 171 -6.16 5.33 11.05
CA GLU A 171 -7.02 6.51 11.15
C GLU A 171 -7.10 7.06 12.58
N ASP A 172 -7.12 6.20 13.59
CA ASP A 172 -7.09 6.58 15.00
C ASP A 172 -5.75 7.23 15.36
N GLU A 173 -4.63 6.60 14.97
CA GLU A 173 -3.26 7.14 15.16
C GLU A 173 -3.13 8.54 14.56
N TYR A 174 -3.61 8.72 13.33
CA TYR A 174 -3.60 10.03 12.68
C TYR A 174 -4.39 11.08 13.45
N ARG A 175 -5.60 10.74 13.92
CA ARG A 175 -6.44 11.67 14.68
C ARG A 175 -5.86 12.05 16.04
N THR A 176 -5.12 11.16 16.69
CA THR A 176 -4.54 11.43 18.02
C THR A 176 -3.27 12.27 17.97
N GLU A 177 -2.62 12.34 16.81
CA GLU A 177 -1.38 13.09 16.61
C GLU A 177 -1.55 14.38 15.79
N THR A 178 -2.77 14.66 15.36
CA THR A 178 -3.21 15.94 14.78
C THR A 178 -4.01 16.73 15.80
#